data_AF-B2I414-F1
#
_entry.id   AF-B2I414-F1
#
_cell.length_a   1.000
_cell.length_b   1.000
_cell.length_c   1.000
_cell.angle_alpha   90.00
_cell.angle_beta   90.00
_cell.angle_gamma   90.00
#
_symmetry.space_group_name_H-M   'P 1'
#
loop_
_entity.id
_entity.type
_entity.pdbx_description
1 polymer ?
#
loop_
_entity_poly.entity_id
_entity_poly.type
_entity_poly.pdbx_seq_one_letter_code
_entity_poly.pdbx_strand_id
1 'polypeptide(L)'
;MTMGYRRPHRTGVAVAATALVIAAGAAVTSGLALVRPIAPAQHTVNVVAPPPAAHSSSETQAAKATACAAWDRAARSTALASKSSAEALEQSWTSPKSLAALATEKRTGVAAVSYLRTQLSDATPASTAIPLHEWMSANIDMLHALNMRHWDDADRQLKRGNDLTDVLTSECGLR
;
A
#
# COMPACT_ATOMS: atom_id res chain seq x y z
N MET A 1 96.02 -63.10 1.85
CA MET A 1 95.39 -62.58 3.09
C MET A 1 94.72 -61.25 2.75
N THR A 2 93.41 -61.13 2.96
CA THR A 2 92.66 -59.87 2.85
C THR A 2 92.03 -59.55 4.20
N MET A 3 92.18 -58.32 4.70
CA MET A 3 91.23 -57.74 5.66
C MET A 3 91.34 -56.22 5.78
N GLY A 4 90.17 -55.58 5.89
CA GLY A 4 89.93 -54.29 6.54
C GLY A 4 89.75 -53.09 5.61
N TYR A 5 88.84 -52.13 5.82
CA TYR A 5 87.79 -51.91 6.82
C TYR A 5 86.84 -50.79 6.29
N ARG A 6 85.63 -50.72 6.87
CA ARG A 6 84.47 -49.81 6.62
C ARG A 6 84.75 -48.29 6.55
N ARG A 7 83.89 -47.51 5.83
CA ARG A 7 82.85 -46.55 6.37
C ARG A 7 82.26 -45.57 5.31
N PRO A 8 81.14 -44.84 5.59
CA PRO A 8 80.01 -44.63 4.66
C PRO A 8 79.65 -43.13 4.40
N HIS A 9 78.44 -42.90 3.85
CA HIS A 9 77.62 -41.67 3.85
C HIS A 9 77.59 -40.80 2.57
N ARG A 10 76.63 -41.08 1.69
CA ARG A 10 76.06 -40.07 0.77
C ARG A 10 74.54 -40.17 0.54
N THR A 11 73.88 -41.24 0.96
CA THR A 11 72.46 -41.49 0.68
C THR A 11 71.49 -40.80 1.65
N GLY A 12 71.93 -40.34 2.83
CA GLY A 12 71.05 -39.77 3.85
C GLY A 12 70.54 -38.34 3.55
N VAL A 13 71.27 -37.54 2.77
CA VAL A 13 70.93 -36.13 2.55
C VAL A 13 69.88 -35.94 1.46
N ALA A 14 69.82 -36.82 0.45
CA ALA A 14 68.87 -36.72 -0.65
C ALA A 14 67.43 -37.09 -0.26
N VAL A 15 67.25 -37.94 0.77
CA VAL A 15 65.92 -38.41 1.22
C VAL A 15 65.19 -37.34 2.05
N ALA A 16 65.91 -36.46 2.74
CA ALA A 16 65.28 -35.43 3.57
C ALA A 16 64.65 -34.28 2.76
N ALA A 17 65.21 -33.94 1.59
CA ALA A 17 64.73 -32.83 0.77
C ALA A 17 63.42 -33.17 0.01
N THR A 18 63.20 -34.44 -0.33
CA THR A 18 62.00 -34.89 -1.06
C THR A 18 60.78 -35.01 -0.15
N ALA A 19 60.96 -35.37 1.13
CA ALA A 19 59.86 -35.47 2.09
C ALA A 19 59.22 -34.11 2.43
N LEU A 20 60.01 -33.02 2.44
CA LEU A 20 59.50 -31.69 2.81
C LEU A 20 58.59 -31.07 1.73
N VAL A 21 58.86 -31.33 0.45
CA VAL A 21 58.09 -30.79 -0.68
C VAL A 21 56.71 -31.46 -0.80
N ILE A 22 56.62 -32.76 -0.50
CA ILE A 22 55.36 -33.51 -0.57
C ILE A 22 54.43 -33.10 0.59
N ALA A 23 54.96 -32.84 1.78
CA ALA A 23 54.17 -32.37 2.92
C ALA A 23 53.57 -30.97 2.69
N ALA A 24 54.28 -30.07 2.00
CA ALA A 24 53.78 -28.74 1.68
C ALA A 24 52.62 -28.75 0.66
N GLY A 25 52.62 -29.67 -0.31
CA GLY A 25 51.55 -29.78 -1.31
C GLY A 25 50.21 -30.30 -0.75
N ALA A 26 50.24 -31.17 0.25
CA ALA A 26 49.03 -31.73 0.89
C ALA A 26 48.32 -30.73 1.81
N ALA A 27 49.07 -29.80 2.44
CA ALA A 27 48.50 -28.78 3.31
C ALA A 27 47.70 -27.72 2.53
N VAL A 28 48.16 -27.35 1.33
CA VAL A 28 47.50 -26.33 0.48
C VAL A 28 46.18 -26.83 -0.11
N THR A 29 46.11 -28.12 -0.49
CA THR A 29 44.90 -28.71 -1.07
C THR A 29 43.80 -28.95 -0.02
N SER A 30 44.18 -29.29 1.21
CA SER A 30 43.23 -29.51 2.32
C SER A 30 42.64 -28.20 2.86
N GLY A 31 43.40 -27.09 2.83
CA GLY A 31 42.93 -25.78 3.27
C GLY A 31 41.88 -25.14 2.34
N LEU A 32 41.94 -25.39 1.04
CA LEU A 32 40.99 -24.85 0.05
C LEU A 32 39.62 -25.52 0.07
N ALA A 33 39.53 -26.76 0.59
CA ALA A 33 38.26 -27.48 0.70
C ALA A 33 37.40 -27.01 1.89
N LEU A 34 38.01 -26.47 2.95
CA LEU A 34 37.32 -25.99 4.16
C LEU A 34 36.74 -24.57 4.03
N VAL A 35 37.14 -23.82 3.00
CA VAL A 35 36.75 -22.41 2.81
C VAL A 35 35.61 -22.24 1.80
N ARG A 36 35.05 -23.31 1.24
CA ARG A 36 33.85 -23.23 0.40
C ARG A 36 32.61 -23.29 1.27
N PRO A 37 31.93 -22.17 1.58
CA PRO A 37 30.59 -22.25 2.15
C PRO A 37 29.70 -22.96 1.14
N ILE A 38 29.17 -24.12 1.53
CA ILE A 38 28.08 -24.76 0.79
C ILE A 38 26.92 -23.78 0.94
N ALA A 39 26.59 -23.06 -0.13
CA ALA A 39 25.39 -22.24 -0.15
C ALA A 39 24.21 -23.16 0.22
N PRO A 40 23.46 -22.89 1.30
CA PRO A 40 22.31 -23.71 1.64
C PRO A 40 21.36 -23.68 0.45
N ALA A 41 20.82 -24.85 0.09
CA ALA A 41 19.85 -24.96 -0.99
C ALA A 41 18.71 -23.97 -0.72
N GLN A 42 18.64 -22.89 -1.50
CA GLN A 42 17.58 -21.91 -1.38
C GLN A 42 16.31 -22.54 -1.92
N HIS A 43 15.45 -23.03 -1.03
CA HIS A 43 14.08 -23.37 -1.38
C HIS A 43 13.29 -22.08 -1.53
N THR A 44 13.06 -21.67 -2.78
CA THR A 44 12.10 -20.62 -3.11
C THR A 44 10.70 -21.20 -2.93
N VAL A 45 10.12 -20.95 -1.76
CA VAL A 45 8.68 -21.20 -1.54
C VAL A 45 7.93 -20.12 -2.31
N ASN A 46 7.35 -20.49 -3.45
CA ASN A 46 6.38 -19.64 -4.14
C ASN A 46 5.12 -19.61 -3.28
N VAL A 47 5.01 -18.62 -2.40
CA VAL A 47 3.77 -18.32 -1.69
C VAL A 47 2.82 -17.72 -2.70
N VAL A 48 2.07 -18.58 -3.39
CA VAL A 48 0.93 -18.14 -4.21
C VAL A 48 -0.13 -17.67 -3.22
N ALA A 49 -0.41 -16.37 -3.20
CA ALA A 49 -1.53 -15.83 -2.45
C ALA A 49 -2.79 -16.61 -2.84
N PRO A 50 -3.64 -17.03 -1.90
CA PRO A 50 -4.93 -17.64 -2.23
C PRO A 50 -5.66 -16.74 -3.23
N PRO A 51 -6.35 -17.31 -4.25
CA PRO A 51 -7.23 -16.53 -5.10
C PRO A 51 -8.14 -15.68 -4.20
N PRO A 52 -8.38 -14.38 -4.52
CA PRO A 52 -9.36 -13.59 -3.80
C PRO A 52 -10.64 -14.40 -3.67
N ALA A 53 -11.23 -14.44 -2.47
CA ALA A 53 -12.49 -15.12 -2.28
C ALA A 53 -13.48 -14.54 -3.29
N ALA A 54 -13.92 -15.35 -4.25
CA ALA A 54 -14.89 -14.91 -5.22
C ALA A 54 -16.19 -14.66 -4.47
N HIS A 55 -16.54 -13.39 -4.28
CA HIS A 55 -17.80 -13.02 -3.65
C HIS A 55 -18.97 -13.56 -4.47
N SER A 56 -19.96 -14.12 -3.78
CA SER A 56 -21.22 -14.52 -4.40
C SER A 56 -21.96 -13.30 -4.95
N SER A 57 -22.81 -13.52 -5.95
CA SER A 57 -23.67 -12.45 -6.49
C SER A 57 -24.50 -11.76 -5.41
N SER A 58 -24.98 -12.52 -4.41
CA SER A 58 -25.71 -12.00 -3.26
C SER A 58 -24.86 -11.09 -2.36
N GLU A 59 -23.62 -11.47 -2.07
CA GLU A 59 -22.70 -10.64 -1.28
C GLU A 59 -22.37 -9.35 -2.01
N THR A 60 -22.08 -9.43 -3.31
CA THR A 60 -21.81 -8.27 -4.15
C THR A 60 -23.00 -7.33 -4.23
N GLN A 61 -24.22 -7.85 -4.37
CA GLN A 61 -25.43 -7.04 -4.40
C GLN A 61 -25.72 -6.37 -3.05
N ALA A 62 -25.52 -7.09 -1.94
CA ALA A 62 -25.67 -6.54 -0.60
C ALA A 62 -24.62 -5.45 -0.30
N ALA A 63 -23.37 -5.64 -0.73
CA ALA A 63 -22.31 -4.64 -0.62
C ALA A 63 -22.64 -3.38 -1.43
N LYS A 64 -23.08 -3.53 -2.69
CA LYS A 64 -23.57 -2.41 -3.51
C LYS A 64 -24.70 -1.65 -2.82
N ALA A 65 -25.72 -2.34 -2.32
CA ALA A 65 -26.84 -1.71 -1.64
C ALA A 65 -26.40 -0.92 -0.40
N THR A 66 -25.49 -1.48 0.40
CA THR A 66 -24.92 -0.83 1.59
C THR A 66 -24.16 0.44 1.22
N ALA A 67 -23.26 0.35 0.24
CA ALA A 67 -22.48 1.48 -0.24
C ALA A 67 -23.36 2.60 -0.80
N CYS A 68 -24.37 2.24 -1.61
CA CYS A 68 -25.31 3.20 -2.20
C CYS A 68 -26.19 3.90 -1.15
N ALA A 69 -26.73 3.15 -0.17
CA ALA A 69 -27.51 3.74 0.91
C ALA A 69 -26.66 4.67 1.81
N ALA A 70 -25.41 4.29 2.05
CA ALA A 70 -24.46 5.12 2.77
C ALA A 70 -24.15 6.42 2.02
N TRP A 71 -23.95 6.33 0.70
CA TRP A 71 -23.73 7.49 -0.15
C TRP A 71 -24.92 8.43 -0.22
N ASP A 72 -26.14 7.94 -0.41
CA ASP A 72 -27.34 8.79 -0.41
C ASP A 72 -27.45 9.61 0.88
N ARG A 73 -27.26 8.95 2.03
CA ARG A 73 -27.24 9.62 3.33
C ARG A 73 -26.14 10.67 3.42
N ALA A 74 -24.92 10.32 3.02
CA ALA A 74 -23.77 11.23 3.04
C ALA A 74 -23.99 12.44 2.14
N ALA A 75 -24.37 12.23 0.87
CA ALA A 75 -24.62 13.27 -0.12
C ALA A 75 -25.71 14.24 0.34
N ARG A 76 -26.86 13.72 0.81
CA ARG A 76 -27.95 14.56 1.34
C ARG A 76 -27.52 15.36 2.56
N SER A 77 -26.76 14.77 3.48
CA SER A 77 -26.28 15.47 4.67
C SER A 77 -25.33 16.62 4.31
N THR A 78 -24.41 16.39 3.36
CA THR A 78 -23.49 17.41 2.87
C THR A 78 -24.24 18.53 2.16
N ALA A 79 -25.20 18.20 1.28
CA ALA A 79 -26.01 19.18 0.57
C ALA A 79 -26.84 20.05 1.52
N LEU A 80 -27.45 19.46 2.55
CA LEU A 80 -28.21 20.21 3.56
C LEU A 80 -27.31 21.14 4.39
N ALA A 81 -26.11 20.67 4.79
CA ALA A 81 -25.17 21.48 5.54
C ALA A 81 -24.63 22.65 4.68
N SER A 82 -24.35 22.39 3.40
CA SER A 82 -23.90 23.42 2.46
C SER A 82 -24.98 24.47 2.20
N LYS A 83 -26.23 24.05 1.98
CA LYS A 83 -27.37 24.97 1.88
C LYS A 83 -27.50 25.87 3.12
N SER A 84 -27.46 25.29 4.32
CA SER A 84 -27.55 26.04 5.59
C SER A 84 -26.40 27.04 5.77
N SER A 85 -25.19 26.64 5.37
CA SER A 85 -24.01 27.51 5.35
C SER A 85 -24.17 28.68 4.40
N ALA A 86 -24.59 28.42 3.15
CA ALA A 86 -24.85 29.45 2.16
C ALA A 86 -25.90 30.46 2.62
N GLU A 87 -27.05 30.00 3.13
CA GLU A 87 -28.12 30.86 3.67
C GLU A 87 -27.64 31.75 4.82
N ALA A 88 -26.72 31.26 5.67
CA ALA A 88 -26.14 32.05 6.75
C ALA A 88 -25.12 33.08 6.23
N LEU A 89 -24.30 32.71 5.25
CA LEU A 89 -23.30 33.58 4.65
C LEU A 89 -23.93 34.75 3.86
N GLU A 90 -25.09 34.53 3.22
CA GLU A 90 -25.86 35.60 2.57
C GLU A 90 -26.27 36.72 3.54
N GLN A 91 -26.54 36.38 4.81
CA GLN A 91 -26.93 37.36 5.83
C GLN A 91 -25.73 38.18 6.33
N SER A 92 -24.59 37.51 6.51
CA SER A 92 -23.34 38.14 6.98
C SER A 92 -22.19 37.14 6.85
N TRP A 93 -21.03 37.58 6.40
CA TRP A 93 -19.84 36.71 6.28
C TRP A 93 -19.06 36.57 7.59
N THR A 94 -19.30 37.45 8.57
CA THR A 94 -18.50 37.53 9.81
C THR A 94 -19.31 37.22 11.06
N SER A 95 -20.61 36.97 10.94
CA SER A 95 -21.44 36.66 12.10
C SER A 95 -21.05 35.32 12.75
N PRO A 96 -21.19 35.18 14.08
CA PRO A 96 -20.98 33.90 14.75
C PRO A 96 -21.81 32.76 14.15
N LYS A 97 -23.04 33.06 13.70
CA LYS A 97 -23.93 32.10 13.06
C LYS A 97 -23.34 31.57 11.75
N SER A 98 -22.81 32.45 10.91
CA SER A 98 -22.23 32.09 9.62
C SER A 98 -20.94 31.29 9.77
N LEU A 99 -20.09 31.69 10.72
CA LEU A 99 -18.88 30.94 11.07
C LEU A 99 -19.22 29.54 11.61
N ALA A 100 -20.25 29.42 12.44
CA ALA A 100 -20.73 28.13 12.95
C ALA A 100 -21.34 27.24 11.86
N ALA A 101 -22.11 27.82 10.93
CA ALA A 101 -22.69 27.10 9.80
C ALA A 101 -21.61 26.57 8.85
N LEU A 102 -20.63 27.42 8.49
CA LEU A 102 -19.48 27.01 7.69
C LEU A 102 -18.64 25.92 8.37
N ALA A 103 -18.43 26.03 9.69
CA ALA A 103 -17.74 24.99 10.45
C ALA A 103 -18.52 23.66 10.45
N THR A 104 -19.85 23.71 10.52
CA THR A 104 -20.72 22.53 10.41
C THR A 104 -20.62 21.91 9.03
N GLU A 105 -20.71 22.69 7.96
CA GLU A 105 -20.53 22.21 6.58
C GLU A 105 -19.21 21.45 6.41
N LYS A 106 -18.08 22.03 6.85
CA LYS A 106 -16.77 21.38 6.77
C LYS A 106 -16.72 20.07 7.56
N ARG A 107 -17.26 20.04 8.79
CA ARG A 107 -17.30 18.82 9.62
C ARG A 107 -18.16 17.74 8.98
N THR A 108 -19.30 18.10 8.39
CA THR A 108 -20.18 17.17 7.68
C THR A 108 -19.47 16.56 6.49
N GLY A 109 -18.74 17.33 5.69
CA GLY A 109 -17.94 16.80 4.57
C GLY A 109 -16.89 15.76 5.03
N VAL A 110 -16.15 16.06 6.11
CA VAL A 110 -15.17 15.11 6.68
C VAL A 110 -15.84 13.85 7.24
N ALA A 111 -16.97 14.02 7.93
CA ALA A 111 -17.74 12.91 8.48
C ALA A 111 -18.32 12.02 7.37
N ALA A 112 -18.82 12.61 6.28
CA ALA A 112 -19.34 11.90 5.12
C ALA A 112 -18.27 11.00 4.47
N VAL A 113 -17.08 11.55 4.23
CA VAL A 113 -15.93 10.78 3.71
C VAL A 113 -15.54 9.64 4.65
N SER A 114 -15.42 9.94 5.95
CA SER A 114 -15.02 8.94 6.95
C SER A 114 -16.05 7.82 7.06
N TYR A 115 -17.34 8.18 7.06
CA TYR A 115 -18.44 7.23 7.08
C TYR A 115 -18.40 6.34 5.84
N LEU A 116 -18.33 6.90 4.63
CA LEU A 116 -18.30 6.13 3.38
C LEU A 116 -17.17 5.10 3.32
N ARG A 117 -15.98 5.45 3.80
CA ARG A 117 -14.85 4.50 3.89
C ARG A 117 -15.18 3.25 4.72
N THR A 118 -16.04 3.36 5.73
CA THR A 118 -16.46 2.22 6.56
C THR A 118 -17.56 1.36 5.92
N GLN A 119 -18.17 1.85 4.84
CA GLN A 119 -19.33 1.21 4.19
C GLN A 119 -18.94 0.52 2.88
N LEU A 120 -17.69 0.71 2.44
CA LEU A 120 -17.11 -0.02 1.30
C LEU A 120 -16.43 -1.28 1.82
N SER A 121 -16.78 -2.42 1.21
CA SER A 121 -16.11 -3.70 1.42
C SER A 121 -15.48 -4.21 0.13
N ASP A 122 -14.61 -5.23 0.23
CA ASP A 122 -14.02 -5.90 -0.94
C ASP A 122 -15.06 -6.53 -1.88
N ALA A 123 -16.27 -6.79 -1.38
CA ALA A 123 -17.39 -7.28 -2.18
C ALA A 123 -18.09 -6.19 -3.00
N THR A 124 -17.78 -4.91 -2.77
CA THR A 124 -18.40 -3.80 -3.51
C THR A 124 -17.95 -3.84 -4.96
N PRO A 125 -18.88 -3.84 -5.94
CA PRO A 125 -18.52 -3.80 -7.35
C PRO A 125 -17.64 -2.60 -7.69
N ALA A 126 -16.68 -2.78 -8.59
CA ALA A 126 -15.85 -1.68 -9.07
C ALA A 126 -16.67 -0.54 -9.69
N SER A 127 -17.81 -0.87 -10.34
CA SER A 127 -18.74 0.12 -10.91
C SER A 127 -19.34 1.06 -9.86
N THR A 128 -19.41 0.64 -8.60
CA THR A 128 -19.89 1.45 -7.48
C THR A 128 -18.73 2.03 -6.66
N ALA A 129 -17.69 1.23 -6.39
CA ALA A 129 -16.57 1.64 -5.54
C ALA A 129 -15.74 2.78 -6.15
N ILE A 130 -15.44 2.71 -7.46
CA ILE A 130 -14.62 3.72 -8.15
C ILE A 130 -15.27 5.11 -8.06
N PRO A 131 -16.52 5.34 -8.50
CA PRO A 131 -17.12 6.67 -8.42
C PRO A 131 -17.30 7.16 -6.97
N LEU A 132 -17.51 6.26 -6.00
CA LEU A 132 -17.55 6.64 -4.59
C LEU A 132 -16.18 7.11 -4.08
N HIS A 133 -15.10 6.43 -4.46
CA HIS A 133 -13.75 6.88 -4.15
C HIS A 133 -13.44 8.23 -4.79
N GLU A 134 -13.82 8.43 -6.05
CA GLU A 134 -13.63 9.71 -6.73
C GLU A 134 -14.43 10.84 -6.08
N TRP A 135 -15.67 10.56 -5.64
CA TRP A 135 -16.51 11.53 -4.94
C TRP A 135 -15.91 11.91 -3.59
N MET A 136 -15.40 10.92 -2.84
CA MET A 136 -14.68 11.17 -1.59
C MET A 136 -13.41 11.98 -1.81
N SER A 137 -12.63 11.69 -2.86
CA SER A 137 -11.44 12.45 -3.23
C SER A 137 -11.79 13.90 -3.58
N ALA A 138 -12.83 14.13 -4.40
CA ALA A 138 -13.27 15.48 -4.73
C ALA A 138 -13.66 16.30 -3.48
N ASN A 139 -14.32 15.67 -2.50
CA ASN A 139 -14.64 16.32 -1.22
C ASN A 139 -13.38 16.68 -0.42
N ILE A 140 -12.40 15.77 -0.35
CA ILE A 140 -11.13 16.03 0.34
C ILE A 140 -10.36 17.16 -0.35
N ASP A 141 -10.25 17.11 -1.68
CA ASP A 141 -9.50 18.08 -2.48
C ASP A 141 -10.15 19.46 -2.40
N MET A 142 -11.48 19.54 -2.41
CA MET A 142 -12.24 20.77 -2.18
C MET A 142 -11.94 21.35 -0.80
N LEU A 143 -12.05 20.55 0.26
CA LEU A 143 -11.78 21.01 1.63
C LEU A 143 -10.33 21.46 1.82
N HIS A 144 -9.38 20.77 1.18
CA HIS A 144 -7.98 21.15 1.16
C HIS A 144 -7.79 22.50 0.45
N ALA A 145 -8.34 22.67 -0.76
CA ALA A 145 -8.28 23.91 -1.52
C ALA A 145 -8.88 25.09 -0.74
N LEU A 146 -10.00 24.90 -0.05
CA LEU A 146 -10.61 25.92 0.82
C LEU A 146 -9.69 26.32 1.99
N ASN A 147 -8.96 25.38 2.58
CA ASN A 147 -8.00 25.67 3.64
C ASN A 147 -6.77 26.42 3.12
N MET A 148 -6.34 26.12 1.89
CA MET A 148 -5.24 26.80 1.20
C MET A 148 -5.66 28.13 0.56
N ARG A 149 -6.96 28.49 0.60
CA ARG A 149 -7.55 29.66 -0.08
C ARG A 149 -7.38 29.64 -1.60
N HIS A 150 -7.32 28.45 -2.20
CA HIS A 150 -7.30 28.25 -3.64
C HIS A 150 -8.75 28.16 -4.15
N TRP A 151 -9.40 29.31 -4.34
CA TRP A 151 -10.83 29.36 -4.65
C TRP A 151 -11.19 28.68 -5.97
N ASP A 152 -10.39 28.90 -7.03
CA ASP A 152 -10.62 28.26 -8.33
C ASP A 152 -10.46 26.74 -8.26
N ASP A 153 -9.54 26.24 -7.42
CA ASP A 153 -9.37 24.81 -7.22
C ASP A 153 -10.57 24.23 -6.46
N ALA A 154 -11.06 24.93 -5.43
CA ALA A 154 -12.23 24.52 -4.67
C ALA A 154 -13.47 24.43 -5.57
N ASP A 155 -13.70 25.42 -6.43
CA ASP A 155 -14.82 25.41 -7.40
C ASP A 155 -14.72 24.24 -8.38
N ARG A 156 -13.53 23.97 -8.94
CA ARG A 156 -13.32 22.82 -9.83
C ARG A 156 -13.59 21.49 -9.13
N GLN A 157 -13.17 21.33 -7.88
CA GLN A 157 -13.41 20.09 -7.14
C GLN A 157 -14.87 19.94 -6.71
N LEU A 158 -15.54 21.04 -6.35
CA LEU A 158 -16.98 21.05 -6.10
C LEU A 158 -17.75 20.59 -7.34
N LYS A 159 -17.43 21.14 -8.51
CA LYS A 159 -18.02 20.73 -9.79
C LYS A 159 -17.80 19.24 -10.07
N ARG A 160 -16.56 18.75 -9.90
CA ARG A 160 -16.26 17.32 -10.06
C ARG A 160 -17.08 16.44 -9.11
N GLY A 161 -17.25 16.84 -7.85
CA GLY A 161 -18.10 16.13 -6.89
C GLY A 161 -19.58 16.12 -7.30
N ASN A 162 -20.07 17.22 -7.87
CA ASN A 162 -21.43 17.33 -8.39
C ASN A 162 -21.64 16.46 -9.64
N ASP A 163 -20.72 16.47 -10.59
CA ASP A 163 -20.79 15.63 -11.80
C ASP A 163 -20.85 14.12 -11.44
N LEU A 164 -20.15 13.71 -10.38
CA LEU A 164 -20.21 12.34 -9.86
C LEU A 164 -21.55 11.99 -9.19
N THR A 165 -22.35 12.98 -8.80
CA THR A 165 -23.67 12.76 -8.19
C THR A 165 -24.63 12.13 -9.20
N ASP A 166 -24.59 12.55 -10.46
CA ASP A 166 -25.44 11.96 -11.51
C ASP A 166 -25.03 10.51 -11.80
N VAL A 167 -23.72 10.25 -11.86
CA VAL A 167 -23.16 8.90 -12.05
C VAL A 167 -23.61 7.98 -10.91
N LEU A 168 -23.46 8.42 -9.67
CA LEU A 168 -23.81 7.63 -8.49
C LEU A 168 -25.32 7.47 -8.33
N THR A 169 -26.11 8.48 -8.68
CA THR A 169 -27.58 8.39 -8.70
C THR A 169 -28.02 7.28 -9.65
N SER A 170 -27.48 7.27 -10.87
CA SER A 170 -27.76 6.23 -11.86
C SER A 170 -27.27 4.84 -11.40
N GLU A 171 -26.02 4.73 -10.94
CA GLU A 171 -25.44 3.46 -10.49
C GLU A 171 -26.18 2.86 -9.29
N CYS A 172 -26.66 3.71 -8.39
CA CYS A 172 -27.41 3.32 -7.19
C CYS A 172 -28.92 3.20 -7.41
N GLY A 173 -29.44 3.50 -8.61
CA GLY A 173 -30.86 3.44 -8.91
C GLY A 173 -31.71 4.40 -8.07
N LEU A 174 -31.13 5.54 -7.67
CA LEU A 174 -31.82 6.58 -6.91
C LEU A 174 -32.57 7.53 -7.86
N ARG A 175 -33.58 8.22 -7.32
CA ARG A 175 -34.39 9.24 -8.02
C ARG A 175 -34.49 10.51 -7.20
#